data_AF-A0A7V9M9T6-F1
#
_entry.id   AF-A0A7V9M9T6-F1
#
_cell.length_a   1.000
_cell.length_b   1.000
_cell.length_c   1.000
_cell.angle_alpha   90.00
_cell.angle_beta   90.00
_cell.angle_gamma   90.00
#
_symmetry.space_group_name_H-M   'P 1'
#
loop_
_entity.id
_entity.type
_entity.pdbx_description
1 polymer ?
#
loop_
_entity_poly.entity_id
_entity_poly.type
_entity_poly.pdbx_seq_one_letter_code
_entity_poly.pdbx_strand_id
1 'polypeptide(L)'
;METVLGNDEGGRGVIECYLIELSAQLGFYGVRGRRAQRVIAEARDHLLELAAEEGEDRAVARFGPSQGIAVEVARGVQPVVLFRSALVFLSALALFVLPLYAIPENTLPPASWDERPGYLTWKLYVSLGAFGVALPAALLAVAAAWRRRRRTALVTLGLAGVSLSVCAAVGTVGAVQWAQAVPGSGTTLVLTLVATAGLGGVAAAALASAGRVRRLARDLPG
;
A
#
# COMPACT_ATOMS: atom_id res chain seq x y z
N MET A 1 14.34 64.34 22.80
CA MET A 1 13.30 63.77 21.92
C MET A 1 13.82 62.41 21.49
N GLU A 2 13.43 61.40 22.23
CA GLU A 2 13.92 60.02 22.10
C GLU A 2 12.83 59.26 21.33
N THR A 3 13.05 59.04 20.05
CA THR A 3 12.13 58.25 19.20
C THR A 3 12.36 56.78 19.49
N VAL A 4 11.53 56.23 20.37
CA VAL A 4 11.33 54.79 20.54
C VAL A 4 10.66 54.29 19.25
N LEU A 5 11.46 53.80 18.32
CA LEU A 5 10.99 53.00 17.19
C LEU A 5 10.59 51.63 17.75
N GLY A 6 9.29 51.45 17.95
CA GLY A 6 8.69 50.16 18.24
C GLY A 6 9.00 49.19 17.09
N ASN A 7 9.84 48.20 17.38
CA ASN A 7 10.13 47.08 16.50
C ASN A 7 8.96 46.07 16.58
N ASP A 8 7.82 46.40 15.99
CA ASP A 8 6.62 45.54 15.92
C ASP A 8 6.59 44.68 14.63
N GLU A 9 7.75 44.22 14.14
CA GLU A 9 7.84 43.34 12.95
C GLU A 9 8.10 41.86 13.28
N GLY A 10 8.20 41.48 14.56
CA GLY A 10 8.63 40.13 14.97
C GLY A 10 7.56 39.03 15.03
N GLY A 11 6.26 39.37 14.94
CA GLY A 11 5.18 38.46 15.35
C GLY A 11 4.24 37.97 14.25
N ARG A 12 4.41 38.38 12.99
CA ARG A 12 3.54 37.94 11.88
C ARG A 12 4.21 36.81 11.11
N GLY A 13 3.65 35.61 11.17
CA GLY A 13 4.12 34.47 10.38
C GLY A 13 4.64 33.29 11.19
N VAL A 14 4.49 33.32 12.52
CA VAL A 14 4.90 32.20 13.39
C VAL A 14 3.97 31.01 13.15
N ILE A 15 2.67 31.28 12.98
CA ILE A 15 1.68 30.28 12.59
C ILE A 15 2.01 29.68 11.21
N GLU A 16 2.31 30.51 10.21
CA GLU A 16 2.66 30.03 8.86
C GLU A 16 3.92 29.16 8.87
N CYS A 17 4.98 29.58 9.58
CA CYS A 17 6.19 28.77 9.76
C CYS A 17 5.88 27.43 10.42
N TYR A 18 5.06 27.43 11.48
CA TYR A 18 4.62 26.21 12.15
C TYR A 18 3.83 25.29 11.22
N LEU A 19 2.91 25.82 10.41
CA LEU A 19 2.11 25.04 9.47
C LEU A 19 2.96 24.47 8.33
N ILE A 20 3.99 25.19 7.87
CA ILE A 20 4.97 24.68 6.90
C ILE A 20 5.75 23.50 7.51
N GLU A 21 6.21 23.64 8.76
CA GLU A 21 6.90 22.56 9.46
C GLU A 21 5.99 21.35 9.67
N LEU A 22 4.75 21.56 10.14
CA LEU A 22 3.76 20.51 10.30
C LEU A 22 3.46 19.80 8.98
N SER A 23 3.34 20.55 7.88
CA SER A 23 3.16 20.00 6.53
C SER A 23 4.34 19.10 6.11
N ALA A 24 5.57 19.56 6.37
CA ALA A 24 6.78 18.79 6.10
C ALA A 24 6.82 17.50 6.94
N GLN A 25 6.51 17.59 8.24
CA GLN A 25 6.45 16.44 9.16
C GLN A 25 5.35 15.44 8.77
N LEU A 26 4.16 15.91 8.43
CA LEU A 26 3.08 15.05 7.90
C LEU A 26 3.53 14.30 6.63
N GLY A 27 4.20 15.01 5.72
CA GLY A 27 4.77 14.44 4.50
C GLY A 27 5.87 13.40 4.76
N PHE A 28 6.72 13.65 5.76
CA PHE A 28 7.75 12.73 6.24
C PHE A 28 7.14 11.44 6.82
N TYR A 29 6.12 11.57 7.67
CA TYR A 29 5.39 10.42 8.24
C TYR A 29 4.34 9.80 7.29
N GLY A 30 4.31 10.21 6.02
CA GLY A 30 3.53 9.57 4.96
C GLY A 30 2.04 9.97 4.92
N VAL A 31 1.63 11.01 5.65
CA VAL A 31 0.30 11.60 5.55
C VAL A 31 0.31 12.59 4.38
N ARG A 32 -0.50 12.35 3.34
CA ARG A 32 -0.48 13.15 2.09
C ARG A 32 -1.87 13.47 1.55
N GLY A 33 -1.90 14.42 0.61
CA GLY A 33 -3.09 14.82 -0.14
C GLY A 33 -4.17 15.42 0.75
N ARG A 34 -5.44 15.11 0.47
CA ARG A 34 -6.59 15.68 1.18
C ARG A 34 -6.54 15.51 2.70
N ARG A 35 -5.93 14.44 3.21
CA ARG A 35 -5.79 14.22 4.66
C ARG A 35 -4.82 15.21 5.30
N ALA A 36 -3.64 15.39 4.69
CA ALA A 36 -2.67 16.38 5.16
C ALA A 36 -3.26 17.79 5.08
N GLN A 37 -3.93 18.12 3.96
CA GLN A 37 -4.59 19.41 3.79
C GLN A 37 -5.67 19.67 4.84
N ARG A 38 -6.48 18.65 5.17
CA ARG A 38 -7.50 18.78 6.22
C ARG A 38 -6.87 19.04 7.58
N VAL A 39 -5.82 18.31 7.94
CA VAL A 39 -5.11 18.49 9.22
C VAL A 39 -4.46 19.88 9.29
N ILE A 40 -3.86 20.36 8.19
CA ILE A 40 -3.27 21.70 8.14
C ILE A 40 -4.35 22.78 8.27
N ALA A 41 -5.49 22.62 7.60
CA ALA A 41 -6.61 23.55 7.71
C ALA A 41 -7.17 23.60 9.14
N GLU A 42 -7.42 22.45 9.75
CA GLU A 42 -7.91 22.34 11.13
C GLU A 42 -6.89 22.92 12.13
N ALA A 43 -5.60 22.64 11.95
CA ALA A 43 -4.55 23.23 12.76
C ALA A 43 -4.46 24.76 12.60
N ARG A 44 -4.63 25.27 11.37
CA ARG A 44 -4.66 26.71 11.10
C ARG A 44 -5.84 27.37 11.81
N ASP A 45 -7.02 26.80 11.70
CA ASP A 45 -8.23 27.36 12.32
C ASP A 45 -8.08 27.41 13.85
N HIS A 46 -7.59 26.33 14.46
CA HIS A 46 -7.35 26.29 15.91
C HIS A 46 -6.23 27.24 16.36
N LEU A 47 -5.15 27.38 15.57
CA LEU A 47 -4.07 28.30 15.89
C LEU A 47 -4.52 29.76 15.80
N LEU A 48 -5.36 30.10 14.81
CA LEU A 48 -5.92 31.44 14.69
C LEU A 48 -6.88 31.77 15.83
N GLU A 49 -7.69 30.80 16.26
CA GLU A 49 -8.57 30.93 17.43
C GLU A 49 -7.75 31.18 18.72
N LEU A 50 -6.72 30.36 18.98
CA LEU A 50 -5.83 30.53 20.13
C LEU A 50 -5.02 31.84 20.07
N ALA A 51 -4.59 32.25 18.88
CA ALA A 51 -3.81 33.47 18.71
C ALA A 51 -4.64 34.73 18.95
N ALA A 52 -5.94 34.69 18.67
CA ALA A 52 -6.86 35.76 19.00
C ALA A 52 -7.00 35.97 20.53
N GLU A 53 -6.85 34.92 21.32
CA GLU A 53 -6.94 34.98 22.80
C GLU A 53 -5.60 35.37 23.45
N GLU A 54 -4.49 34.77 23.00
CA GLU A 54 -3.22 34.79 23.75
C GLU A 54 -2.00 35.28 22.95
N GLY A 55 -2.15 35.54 21.65
CA GLY A 55 -1.08 35.87 20.69
C GLY A 55 -0.45 34.65 20.00
N GLU A 56 0.17 34.85 18.82
CA GLU A 56 0.68 33.76 17.96
C GLU A 56 1.71 32.85 18.66
N ASP A 57 2.69 33.42 19.36
CA ASP A 57 3.76 32.64 20.01
C ASP A 57 3.22 31.72 21.11
N ARG A 58 2.28 32.23 21.92
CA ARG A 58 1.63 31.43 22.98
C ARG A 58 0.70 30.38 22.38
N ALA A 59 -0.01 30.73 21.31
CA ALA A 59 -0.86 29.78 20.59
C ALA A 59 -0.05 28.59 20.08
N VAL A 60 1.08 28.82 19.42
CA VAL A 60 1.96 27.74 18.92
C VAL A 60 2.57 26.93 20.07
N ALA A 61 3.05 27.59 21.14
CA ALA A 61 3.59 26.90 22.30
C ALA A 61 2.55 25.99 22.98
N ARG A 62 1.29 26.44 23.04
CA ARG A 62 0.17 25.69 23.60
C ARG A 62 -0.31 24.56 22.69
N PHE A 63 -0.28 24.76 21.38
CA PHE A 63 -0.65 23.75 20.39
C PHE A 63 0.36 22.59 20.37
N GLY A 64 1.61 22.87 20.72
CA GLY A 64 2.66 21.88 20.97
C GLY A 64 3.49 21.54 19.74
N PRO A 65 4.44 20.59 19.86
CA PRO A 65 5.41 20.31 18.81
C PRO A 65 4.76 19.74 17.55
N SER A 66 5.04 20.34 16.39
CA SER A 66 4.54 19.92 15.07
C SER A 66 4.82 18.44 14.78
N GLN A 67 5.97 17.94 15.21
CA GLN A 67 6.35 16.53 15.10
C GLN A 67 5.39 15.60 15.86
N GLY A 68 5.00 15.97 17.09
CA GLY A 68 4.13 15.14 17.93
C GLY A 68 2.76 14.93 17.28
N ILE A 69 2.18 16.02 16.75
CA ILE A 69 0.91 16.00 16.02
C ILE A 69 1.03 15.12 14.77
N ALA A 70 2.09 15.31 13.98
CA ALA A 70 2.30 14.51 12.76
C ALA A 70 2.41 13.00 13.06
N VAL A 71 3.10 12.63 14.15
CA VAL A 71 3.20 11.24 14.62
C VAL A 71 1.83 10.67 15.00
N GLU A 72 1.03 11.42 15.75
CA GLU A 72 -0.29 10.97 16.21
C GLU A 72 -1.26 10.79 15.03
N VAL A 73 -1.30 11.75 14.12
CA VAL A 73 -2.09 11.65 12.89
C VAL A 73 -1.64 10.44 12.05
N ALA A 74 -0.34 10.23 11.91
CA ALA A 74 0.19 9.07 11.19
C ALA A 74 -0.25 7.75 11.84
N ARG A 75 -0.17 7.62 13.17
CA ARG A 75 -0.65 6.44 13.93
C ARG A 75 -2.14 6.18 13.66
N GLY A 76 -2.98 7.22 13.63
CA GLY A 76 -4.41 7.10 13.31
C GLY A 76 -4.69 6.61 11.88
N VAL A 77 -3.81 6.93 10.93
CA VAL A 77 -3.98 6.59 9.51
C VAL A 77 -3.50 5.17 9.16
N GLN A 78 -2.52 4.63 9.89
CA GLN A 78 -1.89 3.33 9.59
C GLN A 78 -2.88 2.16 9.43
N PRO A 79 -3.90 1.96 10.31
CA PRO A 79 -4.83 0.84 10.18
C PRO A 79 -5.64 0.89 8.89
N VAL A 80 -6.09 2.09 8.49
CA VAL A 80 -6.89 2.29 7.28
C VAL A 80 -6.06 2.03 6.03
N VAL A 81 -4.79 2.48 6.02
CA VAL A 81 -3.87 2.22 4.90
C VAL A 81 -3.58 0.72 4.76
N LEU A 82 -3.33 0.04 5.89
CA LEU A 82 -3.05 -1.39 5.88
C LEU A 82 -4.27 -2.20 5.42
N PHE A 83 -5.46 -1.87 5.90
CA PHE A 83 -6.71 -2.52 5.47
C PHE A 83 -6.97 -2.33 3.98
N ARG A 84 -6.86 -1.10 3.47
CA ARG A 84 -7.02 -0.83 2.02
C ARG A 84 -5.97 -1.57 1.19
N SER A 85 -4.72 -1.60 1.64
CA SER A 85 -3.64 -2.31 0.93
C SER A 85 -3.92 -3.83 0.89
N ALA A 86 -4.39 -4.41 1.99
CA ALA A 86 -4.76 -5.82 2.04
C ALA A 86 -5.97 -6.14 1.13
N LEU A 87 -6.97 -5.24 1.06
CA LEU A 87 -8.10 -5.40 0.13
C LEU A 87 -7.66 -5.32 -1.33
N VAL A 88 -6.86 -4.32 -1.70
CA VAL A 88 -6.34 -4.18 -3.08
C VAL A 88 -5.52 -5.41 -3.47
N PHE A 89 -4.68 -5.92 -2.54
CA PHE A 89 -3.93 -7.15 -2.76
C PHE A 89 -4.86 -8.35 -2.96
N LEU A 90 -5.88 -8.52 -2.11
CA LEU A 90 -6.86 -9.60 -2.22
C LEU A 90 -7.64 -9.53 -3.55
N SER A 91 -8.04 -8.33 -3.98
CA SER A 91 -8.72 -8.14 -5.27
C SER A 91 -7.81 -8.49 -6.45
N ALA A 92 -6.54 -8.05 -6.42
CA ALA A 92 -5.57 -8.42 -7.44
C ALA A 92 -5.34 -9.94 -7.49
N LEU A 93 -5.25 -10.57 -6.31
CA LEU A 93 -5.11 -12.02 -6.19
C LEU A 93 -6.36 -12.76 -6.70
N ALA A 94 -7.56 -12.29 -6.38
CA ALA A 94 -8.80 -12.90 -6.87
C ALA A 94 -8.89 -12.86 -8.40
N LEU A 95 -8.50 -11.73 -9.01
CA LEU A 95 -8.42 -11.59 -10.46
C LEU A 95 -7.28 -12.41 -11.08
N PHE A 96 -6.24 -12.76 -10.30
CA PHE A 96 -5.11 -13.58 -10.75
C PHE A 96 -5.53 -15.02 -11.10
N VAL A 97 -6.72 -15.46 -10.69
CA VAL A 97 -7.28 -16.72 -11.17
C VAL A 97 -7.45 -16.74 -12.69
N LEU A 98 -7.73 -15.60 -13.33
CA LEU A 98 -7.95 -15.50 -14.77
C LEU A 98 -6.72 -15.92 -15.59
N PRO A 99 -5.53 -15.31 -15.42
CA PRO A 99 -4.33 -15.78 -16.11
C PRO A 99 -3.93 -17.20 -15.72
N LEU A 100 -4.21 -17.63 -14.48
CA LEU A 100 -3.92 -18.99 -14.03
C LEU A 100 -4.80 -20.05 -14.71
N TYR A 101 -6.05 -19.70 -15.02
CA TYR A 101 -7.06 -20.58 -15.63
C TYR A 101 -7.08 -20.53 -17.16
N ALA A 102 -6.67 -19.40 -17.75
CA ALA A 102 -6.68 -19.21 -19.21
C ALA A 102 -5.85 -20.26 -19.97
N ILE A 103 -4.80 -20.79 -19.34
CA ILE A 103 -3.88 -21.75 -19.95
C ILE A 103 -4.46 -23.19 -19.97
N PRO A 104 -4.88 -23.78 -18.83
CA PRO A 104 -5.27 -25.19 -18.81
C PRO A 104 -6.64 -25.50 -19.44
N GLU A 105 -7.59 -24.57 -19.47
CA GLU A 105 -8.99 -24.89 -19.84
C GLU A 105 -9.57 -24.12 -21.03
N ASN A 106 -8.98 -22.99 -21.44
CA ASN A 106 -9.53 -22.12 -22.48
C ASN A 106 -8.57 -21.82 -23.64
N THR A 107 -7.50 -22.61 -23.81
CA THR A 107 -6.66 -22.45 -25.01
C THR A 107 -7.39 -23.07 -26.21
N LEU A 108 -7.91 -22.20 -27.07
CA LEU A 108 -8.21 -22.52 -28.46
C LEU A 108 -6.93 -22.28 -29.28
N PRO A 109 -6.39 -23.28 -29.98
CA PRO A 109 -6.91 -24.64 -30.18
C PRO A 109 -6.67 -25.56 -28.97
N PRO A 110 -7.54 -26.58 -28.78
CA PRO A 110 -7.36 -27.57 -27.72
C PRO A 110 -6.00 -28.25 -27.84
N ALA A 111 -5.42 -28.59 -26.69
CA ALA A 111 -4.13 -29.26 -26.65
C ALA A 111 -4.17 -30.57 -27.46
N SER A 112 -3.10 -30.87 -28.20
CA SER A 112 -3.04 -32.01 -29.12
C SER A 112 -2.81 -33.36 -28.43
N TRP A 113 -2.83 -33.40 -27.11
CA TRP A 113 -2.53 -34.58 -26.30
C TRP A 113 -3.73 -35.00 -25.47
N ASP A 114 -3.96 -36.30 -25.37
CA ASP A 114 -5.02 -36.89 -24.53
C ASP A 114 -4.68 -36.76 -23.04
N GLU A 115 -3.39 -36.86 -22.70
CA GLU A 115 -2.87 -36.67 -21.36
C GLU A 115 -1.84 -35.54 -21.30
N ARG A 116 -1.95 -34.66 -20.29
CA ARG A 116 -1.03 -33.53 -20.13
C ARG A 116 0.39 -34.02 -19.82
N PRO A 117 1.41 -33.58 -20.56
CA PRO A 117 2.80 -33.94 -20.30
C PRO A 117 3.23 -33.61 -18.86
N GLY A 118 3.93 -34.56 -18.22
CA GLY A 118 4.34 -34.45 -16.82
C GLY A 118 5.13 -33.17 -16.49
N TYR A 119 5.95 -32.69 -17.43
CA TYR A 119 6.73 -31.45 -17.25
C TYR A 119 5.87 -30.18 -17.13
N LEU A 120 4.64 -30.18 -17.68
CA LEU A 120 3.66 -29.09 -17.50
C LEU A 120 2.82 -29.30 -16.25
N THR A 121 2.47 -30.56 -15.96
CA THR A 121 1.59 -30.93 -14.86
C THR A 121 2.12 -30.48 -13.50
N TRP A 122 3.40 -30.71 -13.18
CA TRP A 122 3.94 -30.28 -11.87
C TRP A 122 3.95 -28.75 -11.72
N LYS A 123 4.20 -28.00 -12.81
CA LYS A 123 4.20 -26.52 -12.78
C LYS A 123 2.82 -25.99 -12.46
N LEU A 124 1.78 -26.59 -13.05
CA LEU A 124 0.41 -26.25 -12.73
C LEU A 124 0.11 -26.53 -11.26
N TYR A 125 0.45 -27.72 -10.75
CA TYR A 125 0.18 -28.06 -9.35
C TYR A 125 0.94 -27.19 -8.35
N VAL A 126 2.20 -26.85 -8.62
CA VAL A 126 2.96 -25.91 -7.78
C VAL A 126 2.31 -24.52 -7.81
N SER A 127 1.87 -24.05 -8.98
CA SER A 127 1.21 -22.75 -9.11
C SER A 127 -0.14 -22.73 -8.38
N LEU A 128 -0.96 -23.77 -8.53
CA LEU A 128 -2.23 -23.93 -7.84
C LEU A 128 -2.04 -24.04 -6.32
N GLY A 129 -1.05 -24.81 -5.86
CA GLY A 129 -0.72 -24.92 -4.43
C GLY A 129 -0.29 -23.58 -3.84
N ALA A 130 0.59 -22.86 -4.54
CA ALA A 130 1.03 -21.54 -4.12
C ALA A 130 -0.13 -20.51 -4.10
N PHE A 131 -1.03 -20.57 -5.09
CA PHE A 131 -2.26 -19.77 -5.09
C PHE A 131 -3.18 -20.13 -3.91
N GLY A 132 -3.34 -21.42 -3.64
CA GLY A 132 -4.12 -21.96 -2.53
C GLY A 132 -3.59 -21.55 -1.15
N VAL A 133 -2.29 -21.25 -1.01
CA VAL A 133 -1.71 -20.64 0.19
C VAL A 133 -1.90 -19.12 0.20
N ALA A 134 -1.72 -18.46 -0.96
CA ALA A 134 -1.82 -17.01 -1.06
C ALA A 134 -3.21 -16.48 -0.65
N LEU A 135 -4.27 -17.15 -1.09
CA LEU A 135 -5.65 -16.73 -0.86
C LEU A 135 -6.06 -16.69 0.64
N PRO A 136 -5.92 -17.77 1.43
CA PRO A 136 -6.22 -17.72 2.86
C PRO A 136 -5.30 -16.76 3.60
N ALA A 137 -4.03 -16.65 3.22
CA ALA A 137 -3.10 -15.69 3.82
C ALA A 137 -3.54 -14.23 3.59
N ALA A 138 -4.02 -13.89 2.39
CA ALA A 138 -4.57 -12.58 2.07
C ALA A 138 -5.88 -12.29 2.83
N LEU A 139 -6.79 -13.27 2.92
CA LEU A 139 -8.02 -13.15 3.72
C LEU A 139 -7.71 -12.92 5.20
N LEU A 140 -6.75 -13.67 5.75
CA LEU A 140 -6.26 -13.47 7.12
C LEU A 140 -5.62 -12.09 7.31
N ALA A 141 -4.91 -11.57 6.31
CA ALA A 141 -4.36 -10.21 6.35
C ALA A 141 -5.45 -9.14 6.43
N VAL A 142 -6.52 -9.27 5.62
CA VAL A 142 -7.67 -8.36 5.65
C VAL A 142 -8.37 -8.44 7.01
N ALA A 143 -8.66 -9.64 7.50
CA ALA A 143 -9.31 -9.84 8.80
C ALA A 143 -8.46 -9.30 9.96
N ALA A 144 -7.15 -9.54 9.94
CA ALA A 144 -6.22 -9.01 10.94
C ALA A 144 -6.11 -7.48 10.87
N ALA A 145 -6.08 -6.90 9.67
CA ALA A 145 -6.06 -5.44 9.48
C ALA A 145 -7.34 -4.79 9.98
N TRP A 146 -8.50 -5.39 9.70
CA TRP A 146 -9.80 -4.96 10.24
C TRP A 146 -9.78 -4.97 11.78
N ARG A 147 -9.30 -6.06 12.38
CA ARG A 147 -9.17 -6.21 13.84
C ARG A 147 -8.01 -5.40 14.44
N ARG A 148 -7.36 -4.52 13.66
CA ARG A 148 -6.21 -3.70 14.06
C ARG A 148 -5.00 -4.50 14.57
N ARG A 149 -4.90 -5.80 14.23
CA ARG A 149 -3.78 -6.70 14.57
C ARG A 149 -2.65 -6.55 13.57
N ARG A 150 -1.96 -5.41 13.61
CA ARG A 150 -0.95 -5.00 12.62
C ARG A 150 0.14 -6.04 12.36
N ARG A 151 0.72 -6.64 13.41
CA ARG A 151 1.79 -7.64 13.25
C ARG A 151 1.31 -8.85 12.46
N THR A 152 0.16 -9.41 12.84
CA THR A 152 -0.47 -10.53 12.13
C THR A 152 -0.76 -10.17 10.68
N ALA A 153 -1.39 -9.02 10.44
CA ALA A 153 -1.72 -8.55 9.10
C ALA A 153 -0.49 -8.41 8.19
N LEU A 154 0.62 -7.86 8.70
CA LEU A 154 1.86 -7.73 7.93
C LEU A 154 2.50 -9.08 7.62
N VAL A 155 2.48 -10.02 8.57
CA VAL A 155 3.06 -11.36 8.38
C VAL A 155 2.26 -12.15 7.35
N THR A 156 0.94 -12.20 7.49
CA THR A 156 0.10 -12.97 6.56
C THR A 156 0.04 -12.32 5.17
N LEU A 157 0.07 -10.99 5.07
CA LEU A 157 0.19 -10.30 3.79
C LEU A 157 1.54 -10.58 3.12
N GLY A 158 2.62 -10.62 3.90
CA GLY A 158 3.95 -11.00 3.41
C GLY A 158 3.97 -12.44 2.87
N LEU A 159 3.39 -13.38 3.61
CA LEU A 159 3.25 -14.78 3.17
C LEU A 159 2.43 -14.89 1.88
N ALA A 160 1.32 -14.14 1.79
CA ALA A 160 0.51 -14.08 0.58
C ALA A 160 1.31 -13.54 -0.61
N GLY A 161 2.11 -12.49 -0.39
CA GLY A 161 3.00 -11.92 -1.39
C GLY A 161 4.04 -12.91 -1.91
N VAL A 162 4.75 -13.60 -1.01
CA VAL A 162 5.74 -14.62 -1.38
C VAL A 162 5.08 -15.76 -2.18
N SER A 163 3.92 -16.23 -1.71
CA SER A 163 3.19 -17.33 -2.36
C SER A 163 2.69 -16.92 -3.75
N LEU A 164 2.18 -15.70 -3.91
CA LEU A 164 1.81 -15.15 -5.22
C LEU A 164 3.01 -15.02 -6.15
N SER A 165 4.17 -14.60 -5.65
CA SER A 165 5.40 -14.53 -6.47
C SER A 165 5.82 -15.92 -6.98
N VAL A 166 5.75 -16.95 -6.14
CA VAL A 166 6.02 -18.35 -6.56
C VAL A 166 5.01 -18.79 -7.62
N CYS A 167 3.72 -18.54 -7.39
CA CYS A 167 2.65 -18.85 -8.35
C CYS A 167 2.87 -18.15 -9.69
N ALA A 168 3.17 -16.85 -9.69
CA ALA A 168 3.39 -16.07 -10.89
C ALA A 168 4.64 -16.53 -11.65
N ALA A 169 5.75 -16.81 -10.94
CA ALA A 169 6.98 -17.28 -11.57
C ALA A 169 6.79 -18.64 -12.24
N VAL A 170 6.28 -19.64 -11.50
CA VAL A 170 6.08 -20.99 -12.02
C VAL A 170 4.99 -21.01 -13.09
N GLY A 171 3.90 -20.27 -12.89
CA GLY A 171 2.80 -20.13 -13.85
C GLY A 171 3.26 -19.49 -15.16
N THR A 172 4.12 -18.47 -15.11
CA THR A 172 4.70 -17.84 -16.31
C THR A 172 5.56 -18.82 -17.10
N VAL A 173 6.43 -19.58 -16.41
CA VAL A 173 7.23 -20.63 -17.06
C VAL A 173 6.31 -21.70 -17.67
N GLY A 174 5.26 -22.09 -16.97
CA GLY A 174 4.24 -23.02 -17.47
C GLY A 174 3.53 -22.48 -18.71
N ALA A 175 3.16 -21.19 -18.73
CA ALA A 175 2.51 -20.52 -19.86
C ALA A 175 3.38 -20.54 -21.12
N VAL A 176 4.66 -20.16 -20.99
CA VAL A 176 5.60 -20.13 -22.11
C VAL A 176 5.79 -21.53 -22.69
N GLN A 177 5.97 -22.53 -21.83
CA GLN A 177 6.14 -23.91 -22.29
C GLN A 177 4.86 -24.52 -22.85
N TRP A 178 3.69 -24.10 -22.36
CA TRP A 178 2.41 -24.45 -22.97
C TRP A 178 2.33 -23.92 -24.41
N ALA A 179 2.71 -22.65 -24.61
CA ALA A 179 2.65 -22.02 -25.91
C ALA A 179 3.59 -22.64 -26.95
N GLN A 180 4.73 -23.16 -26.49
CA GLN A 180 5.66 -23.91 -27.32
C GLN A 180 5.11 -25.28 -27.72
N ALA A 181 4.28 -25.88 -26.87
CA ALA A 181 3.78 -27.23 -27.05
C ALA A 181 2.41 -27.27 -27.77
N VAL A 182 1.61 -26.20 -27.68
CA VAL A 182 0.30 -26.08 -28.37
C VAL A 182 0.35 -24.96 -29.42
N PRO A 183 0.53 -25.30 -30.72
CA PRO A 183 0.51 -24.33 -31.80
C PRO A 183 -0.78 -23.50 -31.79
N GLY A 184 -0.70 -22.20 -32.06
CA GLY A 184 -1.86 -21.29 -32.11
C GLY A 184 -2.24 -20.63 -30.78
N SER A 185 -1.63 -21.02 -29.65
CA SER A 185 -1.93 -20.44 -28.33
C SER A 185 -1.16 -19.14 -27.99
N GLY A 186 -0.48 -18.54 -28.97
CA GLY A 186 0.37 -17.36 -28.78
C GLY A 186 -0.39 -16.11 -28.28
N THR A 187 -1.63 -15.90 -28.73
CA THR A 187 -2.49 -14.80 -28.25
C THR A 187 -2.85 -14.97 -26.78
N THR A 188 -3.22 -16.19 -26.37
CA THR A 188 -3.51 -16.51 -24.96
C THR A 188 -2.27 -16.32 -24.09
N LEU A 189 -1.09 -16.70 -24.58
CA LEU A 189 0.18 -16.43 -23.87
C LEU A 189 0.36 -14.92 -23.63
N VAL A 190 0.24 -14.09 -24.67
CA VAL A 190 0.41 -12.65 -24.54
C VAL A 190 -0.59 -12.06 -23.54
N LEU A 191 -1.87 -12.44 -23.64
CA LEU A 191 -2.90 -11.98 -22.70
C LEU A 191 -2.59 -12.40 -21.26
N THR A 192 -2.16 -13.64 -21.04
CA THR A 192 -1.77 -14.13 -19.72
C THR A 192 -0.56 -13.37 -19.18
N LEU A 193 0.48 -13.16 -19.98
CA LEU A 193 1.66 -12.40 -19.54
C LEU A 193 1.33 -10.96 -19.16
N VAL A 194 0.50 -10.29 -19.98
CA VAL A 194 0.04 -8.91 -19.70
C VAL A 194 -0.80 -8.87 -18.42
N ALA A 195 -1.74 -9.80 -18.24
CA ALA A 195 -2.56 -9.89 -17.04
C ALA A 195 -1.72 -10.19 -15.78
N THR A 196 -0.78 -11.14 -15.87
CA THR A 196 0.15 -11.49 -14.78
C THR A 196 1.01 -10.30 -14.40
N ALA A 197 1.57 -9.57 -15.37
CA ALA A 197 2.39 -8.39 -15.11
C ALA A 197 1.57 -7.26 -14.48
N GLY A 198 0.37 -6.97 -15.00
CA GLY A 198 -0.52 -5.93 -14.49
C GLY A 198 -0.97 -6.21 -13.06
N LEU A 199 -1.49 -7.41 -12.80
CA LEU A 199 -1.94 -7.81 -11.46
C LEU A 199 -0.78 -7.94 -10.47
N GLY A 200 0.38 -8.44 -10.92
CA GLY A 200 1.61 -8.48 -10.15
C GLY A 200 2.07 -7.08 -9.73
N GLY A 201 2.00 -6.10 -10.64
CA GLY A 201 2.30 -4.69 -10.34
C GLY A 201 1.37 -4.10 -9.27
N VAL A 202 0.06 -4.35 -9.37
CA VAL A 202 -0.93 -3.91 -8.37
C VAL A 202 -0.66 -4.55 -7.00
N ALA A 203 -0.41 -5.86 -6.96
CA ALA A 203 -0.08 -6.58 -5.74
C ALA A 203 1.23 -6.08 -5.10
N ALA A 204 2.27 -5.82 -5.90
CA ALA A 204 3.53 -5.26 -5.45
C ALA A 204 3.37 -3.84 -4.88
N ALA A 205 2.55 -2.99 -5.53
CA ALA A 205 2.26 -1.65 -5.04
C ALA A 205 1.51 -1.68 -3.70
N ALA A 206 0.56 -2.61 -3.53
CA ALA A 206 -0.13 -2.84 -2.27
C ALA A 206 0.82 -3.31 -1.16
N LEU A 207 1.73 -4.24 -1.45
CA LEU A 207 2.77 -4.70 -0.52
C LEU A 207 3.74 -3.57 -0.15
N ALA A 208 4.18 -2.77 -1.12
CA ALA A 208 5.05 -1.62 -0.87
C ALA A 208 4.37 -0.59 0.05
N SER A 209 3.06 -0.36 -0.14
CA SER A 209 2.26 0.49 0.74
C SER A 209 2.20 -0.04 2.18
N ALA A 210 1.92 -1.33 2.36
CA ALA A 210 1.95 -1.96 3.69
C ALA A 210 3.36 -1.97 4.30
N GLY A 211 4.41 -2.12 3.49
CA GLY A 211 5.80 -2.04 3.92
C GLY A 211 6.20 -0.65 4.43
N ARG A 212 5.65 0.43 3.86
CA ARG A 212 5.82 1.79 4.40
C ARG A 212 5.20 1.92 5.79
N VAL A 213 4.01 1.35 6.02
CA VAL A 213 3.41 1.30 7.36
C VAL A 213 4.30 0.56 8.35
N ARG A 214 4.97 -0.53 7.94
CA ARG A 214 5.94 -1.25 8.79
C ARG A 214 7.14 -0.38 9.17
N ARG A 215 7.74 0.34 8.20
CA ARG A 215 8.88 1.24 8.42
C ARG A 215 8.52 2.38 9.36
N LEU A 216 7.44 3.09 9.06
CA LEU A 216 7.00 4.24 9.84
C LEU A 216 6.92 3.93 11.34
N ALA A 217 6.28 2.83 11.74
CA ALA A 217 6.22 2.56 13.18
C ALA A 217 7.45 1.89 13.81
N ARG A 218 8.52 1.62 13.06
CA ARG A 218 9.84 1.43 13.68
C ARG A 218 10.47 2.78 14.02
N ASP A 219 10.17 3.79 13.21
CA ASP A 219 10.76 5.12 13.29
C ASP A 219 9.98 6.06 14.22
N LEU A 220 8.77 5.67 14.65
CA LEU A 220 8.00 6.41 15.64
C LEU A 220 8.58 6.17 17.03
N PRO A 221 8.90 7.22 17.82
CA PRO A 221 9.28 7.08 19.21
C PRO A 221 8.15 6.37 19.98
N GLY A 222 8.55 5.47 20.90
CA GLY A 222 7.64 4.63 21.70
C GLY A 222 6.75 5.45 22.60
#